data_AF-A0A9D7F041-F1
#
_entry.id   AF-A0A9D7F041-F1
#
_cell.length_a   1.000
_cell.length_b   1.000
_cell.length_c   1.000
_cell.angle_alpha   90.00
_cell.angle_beta   90.00
_cell.angle_gamma   90.00
#
_symmetry.space_group_name_H-M   'P 1'
#
loop_
_entity.id
_entity.type
_entity.pdbx_description
1 polymer ?
#
loop_
_entity_poly.entity_id
_entity_poly.type
_entity_poly.pdbx_seq_one_letter_code
_entity_poly.pdbx_strand_id
1 'polypeptide(L)'
;MSFYRGSTQQPEPESGPFPSHFMTAMALGFSCASLVEYHAPYSGLGVMLQAGYDSRQGSFEEETTPCNCPANLSTNLSYFTLEPSLRFAPFNGNFYLYGGPRVAFNLEKAFTYKLGANPAFPNQKENPDVKGEFSDIEKTLLSMQVGAGGTTFGLQPG
;
A
#
# COMPACT_ATOMS: atom_id res chain seq x y z
N MET A 1 11.48 -2.33 -5.76
CA MET A 1 11.08 -3.58 -5.10
C MET A 1 10.94 -3.26 -3.62
N SER A 2 9.71 -3.20 -3.12
CA SER A 2 9.43 -2.84 -1.72
C SER A 2 9.02 -4.10 -0.97
N PHE A 3 9.86 -4.57 -0.05
CA PHE A 3 9.54 -5.72 0.81
C PHE A 3 8.73 -5.24 2.01
N TYR A 4 7.57 -5.85 2.25
CA TYR A 4 6.69 -5.52 3.37
C TYR A 4 6.49 -6.77 4.22
N ARG A 5 6.83 -6.70 5.52
CA ARG A 5 6.63 -7.79 6.49
C ARG A 5 5.45 -7.42 7.39
N GLY A 6 4.32 -8.09 7.22
CA GLY A 6 3.11 -7.91 8.03
C GLY A 6 2.47 -9.24 8.34
N SER A 7 1.73 -9.33 9.46
CA SER A 7 0.97 -10.52 9.85
C SER A 7 -0.52 -10.25 9.77
N THR A 8 -1.29 -11.12 9.11
CA THR A 8 -2.75 -11.01 9.01
C THR A 8 -3.41 -12.27 9.58
N GLN A 9 -4.39 -12.09 10.46
CA GLN A 9 -5.16 -13.17 11.10
C GLN A 9 -6.67 -13.08 10.89
N GLN A 10 -7.19 -11.96 10.38
CA GLN A 10 -8.64 -11.72 10.37
C GLN A 10 -9.09 -11.23 8.98
N PRO A 11 -9.73 -12.10 8.17
CA PRO A 11 -10.24 -11.72 6.85
C PRO A 11 -11.56 -10.96 6.92
N GLU A 12 -12.56 -11.49 7.63
CA GLU A 12 -13.91 -10.92 7.80
C GLU A 12 -14.47 -11.20 9.19
N PRO A 13 -15.44 -10.39 9.67
CA PRO A 13 -16.10 -10.64 10.95
C PRO A 13 -16.93 -11.94 10.96
N GLU A 14 -17.38 -12.43 9.80
CA GLU A 14 -18.28 -13.61 9.70
C GLU A 14 -17.54 -14.94 9.47
N SER A 15 -16.32 -14.92 8.91
CA SER A 15 -15.57 -16.14 8.56
C SER A 15 -14.61 -16.63 9.64
N GLY A 16 -14.49 -15.89 10.74
CA GLY A 16 -13.59 -16.22 11.85
C GLY A 16 -12.10 -15.97 11.52
N PRO A 17 -11.21 -16.00 12.52
CA PRO A 17 -9.78 -15.82 12.30
C PRO A 17 -9.21 -16.96 11.44
N PHE A 18 -8.22 -16.65 10.60
CA PHE A 18 -7.48 -17.67 9.86
C PHE A 18 -6.86 -18.69 10.84
N PRO A 19 -6.87 -19.99 10.49
CA PRO A 19 -6.34 -21.05 11.37
C PRO A 19 -4.81 -21.03 11.51
N SER A 20 -4.09 -20.18 10.76
CA SER A 20 -2.64 -20.03 10.80
C SER A 20 -2.23 -18.57 10.72
N HIS A 21 -1.15 -18.21 11.44
CA HIS A 21 -0.52 -16.90 11.34
C HIS A 21 0.40 -16.86 10.12
N PHE A 22 0.09 -16.05 9.12
CA PHE A 22 1.01 -15.78 8.03
C PHE A 22 2.03 -14.73 8.47
N MET A 23 3.32 -15.09 8.57
CA MET A 23 4.37 -14.21 9.12
C MET A 23 5.32 -13.62 8.07
N THR A 24 5.48 -14.31 6.94
CA THR A 24 6.37 -13.88 5.85
C THR A 24 5.55 -13.64 4.59
N ALA A 25 5.62 -12.41 4.09
CA ALA A 25 4.97 -11.99 2.85
C ALA A 25 6.02 -11.42 1.91
N MET A 26 5.95 -11.83 0.64
CA MET A 26 6.65 -11.13 -0.43
C MET A 26 5.66 -10.28 -1.19
N ALA A 27 5.89 -8.96 -1.18
CA ALA A 27 5.09 -7.99 -1.90
C ALA A 27 5.81 -7.49 -3.16
N LEU A 28 5.10 -7.49 -4.28
CA LEU A 28 5.56 -6.97 -5.56
C LEU A 28 4.57 -5.88 -5.97
N GLY A 29 4.97 -4.64 -5.74
CA GLY A 29 4.13 -3.47 -5.94
C GLY A 29 4.67 -2.54 -7.03
N PHE A 30 3.77 -2.09 -7.90
CA PHE A 30 4.04 -0.98 -8.81
C PHE A 30 3.55 0.32 -8.18
N SER A 31 4.46 1.27 -8.01
CA SER A 31 4.12 2.63 -7.56
C SER A 31 4.51 3.65 -8.62
N CYS A 32 3.58 4.51 -9.01
CA CYS A 32 3.83 5.65 -9.88
C CYS A 32 3.25 6.90 -9.22
N ALA A 33 4.00 7.99 -9.21
CA ALA A 33 3.52 9.27 -8.70
C ALA A 33 3.87 10.39 -9.67
N SER A 34 2.92 11.28 -9.91
CA SER A 34 3.14 12.54 -10.61
C SER A 34 3.06 13.68 -9.59
N LEU A 35 3.89 14.70 -9.82
CA LEU A 35 3.97 15.88 -8.98
C LEU A 35 3.87 17.10 -9.89
N VAL A 36 2.88 17.94 -9.61
CA VAL A 36 2.74 19.25 -10.23
C VAL A 36 2.99 20.28 -9.16
N GLU A 37 3.93 21.18 -9.43
CA GLU A 37 4.32 22.23 -8.52
C GLU A 37 4.15 23.58 -9.18
N TYR A 38 3.55 24.51 -8.44
CA TYR A 38 3.48 25.91 -8.83
C TYR A 38 4.00 26.75 -7.67
N HIS A 39 4.96 27.63 -7.96
CA HIS A 39 5.44 28.62 -7.02
C HIS A 39 5.49 29.98 -7.71
N ALA A 40 5.12 31.04 -6.98
CA ALA A 40 5.19 32.37 -7.53
C ALA A 40 6.66 32.83 -7.61
N PRO A 41 7.05 33.54 -8.68
CA PRO A 41 8.39 34.13 -8.76
C PRO A 41 8.57 35.13 -7.61
N TYR A 42 9.73 35.09 -6.96
CA TYR A 42 10.10 35.93 -5.80
C TYR A 42 9.29 35.71 -4.50
N SER A 43 8.44 34.68 -4.44
CA SER A 43 7.73 34.29 -3.21
C SER A 43 8.25 32.96 -2.69
N GLY A 44 8.43 32.86 -1.38
CA GLY A 44 8.75 31.60 -0.69
C GLY A 44 7.57 30.63 -0.61
N LEU A 45 6.39 31.00 -1.13
CA LEU A 45 5.18 30.18 -1.06
C LEU A 45 4.87 29.54 -2.40
N GLY A 46 4.44 28.28 -2.34
CA GLY A 46 3.95 27.54 -3.49
C GLY A 46 2.91 26.51 -3.12
N VAL A 47 2.33 25.90 -4.13
CA VAL A 47 1.40 24.77 -4.03
C VAL A 47 1.98 23.59 -4.78
N MET A 48 1.79 22.41 -4.21
CA MET A 48 2.25 21.15 -4.75
C MET A 48 1.07 20.19 -4.74
N LEU A 49 0.80 19.54 -5.86
CA LEU A 49 -0.19 18.49 -5.97
C LEU A 49 0.52 17.21 -6.39
N GLN A 50 0.47 16.21 -5.52
CA GLN A 50 0.98 14.88 -5.82
C GLN A 50 -0.19 13.93 -6.02
N ALA A 51 -0.16 13.18 -7.11
CA ALA A 51 -1.10 12.12 -7.40
C ALA A 51 -0.32 10.82 -7.60
N GLY A 52 -0.70 9.78 -6.87
CA GLY A 52 0.01 8.51 -6.85
C GLY A 52 -0.92 7.33 -7.06
N TYR A 53 -0.40 6.31 -7.71
CA TYR A 53 -0.96 4.97 -7.71
C TYR A 53 0.05 4.04 -7.05
N ASP A 54 -0.37 3.30 -6.03
CA ASP A 54 0.46 2.37 -5.26
C ASP A 54 -0.24 1.01 -5.20
N SER A 55 0.23 0.07 -6.02
CA SER A 55 -0.17 -1.33 -5.94
C SER A 55 0.65 -2.04 -4.87
N ARG A 56 -0.04 -2.66 -3.92
CA ARG A 56 0.50 -3.40 -2.78
C ARG A 56 0.05 -4.86 -2.84
N GLN A 57 0.30 -5.50 -3.96
CA GLN A 57 0.07 -6.94 -4.10
C GLN A 57 1.11 -7.71 -3.29
N GLY A 58 0.66 -8.72 -2.56
CA GLY A 58 1.52 -9.55 -1.73
C GLY A 58 1.05 -10.99 -1.67
N SER A 59 1.99 -11.92 -1.80
CA SER A 59 1.77 -13.34 -1.56
C SER A 59 2.53 -13.76 -0.32
N PHE A 60 1.86 -14.50 0.54
CA PHE A 60 2.44 -15.05 1.76
C PHE A 60 3.09 -16.40 1.47
N GLU A 61 4.18 -16.70 2.18
CA GLU A 61 4.78 -18.03 2.13
C GLU A 61 3.79 -19.08 2.66
N GLU A 62 3.90 -20.29 2.14
CA GLU A 62 3.03 -21.40 2.53
C GLU A 62 3.27 -21.75 4.00
N GLU A 63 2.20 -21.72 4.80
CA GLU A 63 2.24 -22.05 6.23
C GLU A 63 1.49 -23.34 6.49
N THR A 64 2.02 -24.16 7.40
CA THR A 64 1.37 -25.42 7.78
C THR A 64 0.31 -25.13 8.83
N THR A 65 -0.95 -25.40 8.50
CA THR A 65 -2.08 -25.25 9.43
C THR A 65 -2.13 -26.39 10.45
N PRO A 66 -2.90 -26.27 11.55
CA PRO A 66 -3.05 -27.33 12.56
C PRO A 66 -3.53 -28.69 12.02
N CYS A 67 -4.08 -28.75 10.80
CA CYS A 67 -4.43 -30.01 10.13
C CYS A 67 -3.29 -30.64 9.31
N ASN A 68 -2.05 -30.14 9.42
CA ASN A 68 -0.92 -30.44 8.52
C ASN A 68 -1.24 -30.16 7.04
N CYS A 69 -2.15 -29.23 6.79
CA CYS A 69 -2.51 -28.83 5.45
C CYS A 69 -1.74 -27.56 5.07
N PRO A 70 -1.09 -27.50 3.89
CA PRO A 70 -0.43 -26.29 3.42
C PRO A 70 -1.47 -25.21 3.13
N ALA A 71 -1.29 -24.01 3.68
CA ALA A 71 -2.16 -22.86 3.41
C ALA A 71 -1.37 -21.75 2.73
N ASN A 72 -1.98 -21.14 1.72
CA ASN A 72 -1.40 -20.03 0.97
C ASN A 72 -2.38 -18.86 0.96
N LEU A 73 -1.88 -17.65 1.18
CA LEU A 73 -2.65 -16.42 1.16
C LEU A 73 -2.05 -15.47 0.12
N SER A 74 -2.89 -15.00 -0.79
CA SER A 74 -2.52 -13.96 -1.76
C SER A 74 -3.44 -12.76 -1.59
N THR A 75 -2.87 -11.57 -1.67
CA THR A 75 -3.56 -10.30 -1.41
C THR A 75 -3.36 -9.38 -2.59
N ASN A 76 -4.46 -8.77 -3.02
CA ASN A 76 -4.46 -7.76 -4.05
C ASN A 76 -5.00 -6.46 -3.47
N LEU A 77 -4.07 -5.58 -3.13
CA LEU A 77 -4.34 -4.27 -2.56
C LEU A 77 -3.85 -3.20 -3.52
N SER A 78 -4.68 -2.23 -3.86
CA SER A 78 -4.26 -1.08 -4.67
C SER A 78 -4.84 0.22 -4.12
N TYR A 79 -4.01 1.26 -4.13
CA TYR A 79 -4.35 2.57 -3.59
C TYR A 79 -4.10 3.66 -4.62
N PHE A 80 -4.99 4.65 -4.64
CA PHE A 80 -4.81 5.91 -5.35
C PHE A 80 -4.69 7.05 -4.33
N THR A 81 -3.62 7.82 -4.38
CA THR A 81 -3.33 8.88 -3.41
C THR A 81 -3.39 10.26 -4.07
N LEU A 82 -4.02 11.21 -3.40
CA LEU A 82 -4.04 12.62 -3.76
C LEU A 82 -3.56 13.45 -2.58
N GLU A 83 -2.56 14.30 -2.84
CA GLU A 83 -1.84 15.03 -1.80
C GLU A 83 -1.65 16.48 -2.22
N PRO A 84 -2.62 17.35 -1.93
CA PRO A 84 -2.41 18.79 -2.01
C PRO A 84 -1.54 19.22 -0.83
N SER A 85 -0.42 19.86 -1.11
CA SER A 85 0.54 20.34 -0.11
C SER A 85 0.94 21.77 -0.39
N LEU A 86 1.18 22.51 0.69
CA LEU A 86 1.70 23.86 0.66
C LEU A 86 3.22 23.79 0.76
N ARG A 87 3.91 24.44 -0.18
CA ARG A 87 5.35 24.61 -0.21
C ARG A 87 5.72 25.90 0.51
N PHE A 88 6.73 25.83 1.36
CA PHE A 88 7.31 26.95 2.09
C PHE A 88 8.84 26.93 1.99
N ALA A 89 9.39 27.96 1.36
CA ALA A 89 10.81 28.21 1.14
C ALA A 89 11.18 29.55 1.82
N PRO A 90 11.59 29.53 3.10
CA PRO A 90 11.86 30.76 3.87
C PRO A 90 13.11 31.54 3.42
N PHE A 91 14.00 30.89 2.69
CA PHE A 91 15.23 31.49 2.16
C PHE A 91 15.19 31.43 0.63
N ASN A 92 15.79 32.40 -0.06
CA ASN A 92 15.97 32.44 -1.52
C ASN A 92 16.97 31.37 -2.03
N GLY A 93 16.91 30.16 -1.46
CA GLY A 93 17.74 29.02 -1.81
C GLY A 93 16.91 27.87 -2.36
N ASN A 94 17.60 26.78 -2.68
CA ASN A 94 16.99 25.61 -3.30
C ASN A 94 16.21 24.72 -2.32
N PHE A 95 16.26 25.02 -1.01
CA PHE A 95 15.62 24.22 0.01
C PHE A 95 14.20 24.70 0.28
N TYR A 96 13.26 23.77 0.34
CA TYR A 96 11.88 24.06 0.70
C TYR A 96 11.30 22.95 1.57
N LEU A 97 10.37 23.34 2.43
CA LEU A 97 9.51 22.44 3.18
C LEU A 97 8.16 22.36 2.48
N TYR A 98 7.46 21.25 2.64
CA TYR A 98 6.08 21.16 2.23
C TYR A 98 5.27 20.36 3.23
N GLY A 99 3.99 20.68 3.34
CA GLY A 99 3.08 19.94 4.19
C GLY A 99 1.64 20.10 3.74
N GLY A 100 0.84 19.07 3.98
CA GLY A 100 -0.57 19.09 3.62
C GLY A 100 -1.27 17.77 3.90
N PRO A 101 -2.59 17.72 3.67
CA PRO A 101 -3.34 16.49 3.78
C PRO A 101 -2.96 15.52 2.66
N ARG A 102 -3.09 14.24 2.96
CA ARG A 102 -2.97 13.11 2.04
C ARG A 102 -4.24 12.30 2.12
N VAL A 103 -4.91 12.14 0.99
CA VAL A 103 -6.11 11.31 0.85
C VAL A 103 -5.75 10.10 0.01
N ALA A 104 -5.92 8.90 0.56
CA ALA A 104 -5.70 7.65 -0.17
C ALA A 104 -7.02 6.89 -0.31
N PHE A 105 -7.35 6.49 -1.53
CA PHE A 105 -8.52 5.70 -1.88
C PHE A 105 -8.09 4.28 -2.18
N ASN A 106 -8.70 3.31 -1.51
CA ASN A 106 -8.51 1.91 -1.84
C ASN A 106 -9.34 1.57 -3.08
N LEU A 107 -8.67 1.07 -4.13
CA LEU A 107 -9.28 0.66 -5.39
C LEU A 107 -9.62 -0.84 -5.39
N GLU A 108 -8.73 -1.67 -4.82
CA GLU A 108 -8.94 -3.10 -4.64
C GLU A 108 -8.48 -3.54 -3.24
N LYS A 109 -9.30 -4.37 -2.59
CA LYS A 109 -9.02 -4.95 -1.26
C LYS A 109 -9.31 -6.45 -1.17
N ALA A 110 -8.98 -7.16 -2.23
CA ALA A 110 -9.29 -8.59 -2.35
C ALA A 110 -8.18 -9.47 -1.75
N PHE A 111 -8.58 -10.63 -1.23
CA PHE A 111 -7.67 -11.71 -0.88
C PHE A 111 -8.15 -13.04 -1.48
N THR A 112 -7.20 -13.95 -1.68
CA THR A 112 -7.44 -15.34 -2.06
C THR A 112 -6.70 -16.22 -1.08
N TYR A 113 -7.46 -17.04 -0.34
CA TYR A 113 -6.95 -18.04 0.59
C TYR A 113 -7.14 -19.43 -0.01
N LYS A 114 -6.05 -20.20 -0.02
CA LYS A 114 -6.03 -21.58 -0.52
C LYS A 114 -5.59 -22.50 0.61
N LEU A 115 -6.36 -23.58 0.81
CA LEU A 115 -6.01 -24.64 1.74
C LEU A 115 -5.80 -25.93 0.95
N GLY A 116 -4.56 -26.37 0.86
CA GLY A 116 -4.20 -27.61 0.18
C GLY A 116 -4.63 -28.86 0.94
N ALA A 117 -4.54 -30.01 0.28
CA ALA A 117 -4.82 -31.30 0.90
C ALA A 117 -3.72 -31.71 1.90
N ASN A 118 -4.09 -32.44 2.95
CA ASN A 118 -3.12 -32.97 3.89
C ASN A 118 -2.21 -34.01 3.18
N PRO A 119 -0.87 -33.86 3.19
CA PRO A 119 0.05 -34.80 2.53
C PRO A 119 -0.06 -36.24 3.04
N ALA A 120 -0.53 -36.44 4.28
CA ALA A 120 -0.77 -37.77 4.85
C ALA A 120 -2.03 -38.45 4.29
N PHE A 121 -2.93 -37.71 3.64
CA PHE A 121 -4.18 -38.19 3.06
C PHE A 121 -4.33 -37.71 1.60
N PRO A 122 -3.57 -38.27 0.65
CA PRO A 122 -3.47 -37.77 -0.73
C PRO A 122 -4.78 -37.86 -1.54
N ASN A 123 -5.77 -38.64 -1.09
CA ASN A 123 -7.07 -38.76 -1.74
C ASN A 123 -8.12 -37.77 -1.19
N GLN A 124 -7.72 -36.87 -0.29
CA GLN A 124 -8.61 -35.84 0.25
C GLN A 124 -8.95 -34.83 -0.85
N LYS A 125 -10.24 -34.55 -1.01
CA LYS A 125 -10.73 -33.52 -1.93
C LYS A 125 -10.18 -32.17 -1.48
N GLU A 126 -9.54 -31.44 -2.39
CA GLU A 126 -9.06 -30.08 -2.12
C GLU A 126 -10.22 -29.17 -1.69
N ASN A 127 -9.96 -28.33 -0.69
CA ASN A 127 -10.92 -27.33 -0.28
C ASN A 127 -11.02 -26.25 -1.39
N PRO A 128 -12.23 -25.73 -1.66
CA PRO A 128 -12.38 -24.65 -2.63
C PRO A 128 -11.63 -23.40 -2.16
N ASP A 129 -11.03 -22.68 -3.11
CA ASP A 129 -10.40 -21.38 -2.89
C ASP A 129 -11.39 -20.41 -2.24
N VAL A 130 -11.02 -19.80 -1.12
CA VAL A 130 -11.82 -18.76 -0.46
C VAL A 130 -11.36 -17.40 -0.98
N LYS A 131 -12.25 -16.72 -1.71
CA LYS A 131 -12.02 -15.35 -2.19
C LYS A 131 -12.91 -14.41 -1.40
N GLY A 132 -12.34 -13.33 -0.88
CA GLY A 132 -13.07 -12.34 -0.11
C GLY A 132 -12.42 -10.96 -0.18
N GLU A 133 -13.05 -10.00 0.47
CA GLU A 133 -12.50 -8.66 0.65
C GLU A 133 -12.10 -8.44 2.11
N PHE A 134 -11.00 -7.72 2.33
CA PHE A 134 -10.63 -7.33 3.68
C PHE A 134 -11.68 -6.39 4.28
N SER A 135 -12.21 -6.78 5.43
CA SER A 135 -13.18 -5.99 6.19
C SER A 135 -12.54 -4.77 6.88
N ASP A 136 -11.36 -4.96 7.47
CA ASP A 136 -10.63 -3.93 8.24
C ASP A 136 -9.82 -2.93 7.38
N ILE A 137 -10.00 -2.95 6.05
CA ILE A 137 -9.34 -1.98 5.16
C ILE A 137 -10.33 -0.90 4.76
N GLU A 138 -10.06 0.30 5.29
CA GLU A 138 -10.83 1.50 5.00
C GLU A 138 -10.79 1.85 3.51
N LYS A 139 -11.95 2.22 2.97
CA LYS A 139 -12.09 2.62 1.57
C LYS A 139 -11.38 3.94 1.28
N THR A 140 -11.35 4.84 2.26
CA THR A 140 -10.71 6.15 2.17
C THR A 140 -9.91 6.41 3.45
N LEU A 141 -8.63 6.70 3.30
CA LEU A 141 -7.71 7.05 4.38
C LEU A 141 -7.35 8.52 4.27
N LEU A 142 -7.65 9.29 5.33
CA LEU A 142 -7.22 10.67 5.47
C LEU A 142 -6.01 10.72 6.41
N SER A 143 -4.92 11.35 5.95
CA SER A 143 -3.68 11.50 6.69
C SER A 143 -3.06 12.87 6.42
N MET A 144 -1.96 13.18 7.12
CA MET A 144 -1.17 14.39 6.89
C MET A 144 0.24 13.97 6.47
N GLN A 145 0.87 14.81 5.66
CA GLN A 145 2.26 14.64 5.27
C GLN A 145 3.05 15.92 5.47
N VAL A 146 4.32 15.73 5.80
CA VAL A 146 5.32 16.79 5.87
C VAL A 146 6.59 16.25 5.24
N GLY A 147 7.25 17.09 4.45
CA GLY A 147 8.48 16.73 3.77
C GLY A 147 9.35 17.94 3.49
N ALA A 148 10.55 17.65 2.98
CA ALA A 148 11.51 18.65 2.54
C ALA A 148 12.01 18.27 1.16
N GLY A 149 12.29 19.27 0.34
CA GLY A 149 12.80 19.10 -1.01
C GLY A 149 13.93 20.09 -1.31
N GLY A 150 14.76 19.69 -2.27
CA GLY A 150 15.83 20.50 -2.83
C GLY A 150 15.62 20.68 -4.33
N THR A 151 15.67 21.91 -4.83
CA THR A 151 15.71 22.17 -6.27
C THR A 151 17.15 22.04 -6.75
N THR A 152 17.49 20.93 -7.41
CA THR A 152 18.79 20.77 -8.06
C THR A 152 18.63 21.13 -9.54
N PHE A 153 19.30 22.21 -9.97
CA PHE A 153 19.30 22.76 -11.34
C PHE A 153 18.03 23.51 -11.77
N GLY A 154 18.10 24.84 -11.76
CA GLY A 154 17.11 25.70 -12.40
C GLY A 154 17.27 25.68 -13.92
N LEU A 155 16.20 25.37 -14.65
CA LEU A 155 15.99 26.02 -15.94
C LEU A 155 15.47 27.42 -15.63
N GLN A 156 16.40 28.36 -15.56
CA GLN A 156 16.10 29.78 -15.62
C GLN A 156 15.71 30.08 -17.07
N PRO A 157 14.45 30.42 -17.40
CA PRO A 157 14.17 31.00 -18.70
C PRO A 157 14.80 32.40 -18.72
N GLY A 158 15.69 32.63 -19.69
CA GLY A 158 16.24 33.95 -19.99
C GLY A 158 15.20 34.88 -20.62
#